data_AF-A0A8J6VTR4-F1
#
_entry.id   AF-A0A8J6VTR4-F1
#
_cell.length_a   1.000
_cell.length_b   1.000
_cell.length_c   1.000
_cell.angle_alpha   90.00
_cell.angle_beta   90.00
_cell.angle_gamma   90.00
#
_symmetry.space_group_name_H-M   'P 1'
#
loop_
_entity.id
_entity.type
_entity.pdbx_description
1 polymer ?
#
loop_
_entity_poly.entity_id
_entity_poly.type
_entity_poly.pdbx_seq_one_letter_code
_entity_poly.pdbx_strand_id
1 'polypeptide(L)'
;LAFLEHLERLQAQVTQARQTPHHCIRLTTIHQSKGLEWPVVIIPHCNQGTLPFGENLTSEQLEEERRLLYVAITRAQKELHLYTLKPHPLSQFLQEARVAETLQTTEQLHQQLQSDPQTWQAGDVAKVVKDVASLGFDRYFQQWWTVAPETQAAIAHTIQRCLRAAQQQQILHRLGLEEEHLEPWQAIAPLPGADTSLLDFPGLESFRNRAQPSATLANRDRPASLASNLLGNLRRQERVQHEKFGLGVVMAVEIQKINSEEIITVNFEHAGTKRILITEKFCTLQRL
;
A
#
# COMPACT_ATOMS: atom_id res chain seq x y z
N LEU A 1 26.40 48.91 -17.40
CA LEU A 1 25.67 48.66 -18.66
C LEU A 1 25.92 47.24 -19.18
N ALA A 2 27.17 46.80 -19.39
CA ALA A 2 27.50 45.44 -19.86
C ALA A 2 26.91 44.28 -19.03
N PHE A 3 26.79 44.43 -17.70
CA PHE A 3 26.19 43.40 -16.83
C PHE A 3 24.67 43.25 -17.04
N LEU A 4 23.95 44.35 -17.26
CA LEU A 4 22.50 44.32 -17.50
C LEU A 4 22.20 43.71 -18.88
N GLU A 5 22.98 44.07 -19.90
CA GLU A 5 22.91 43.45 -21.22
C GLU A 5 23.21 41.94 -21.18
N HIS A 6 24.12 41.51 -20.29
CA HIS A 6 24.40 40.08 -20.09
C HIS A 6 23.21 39.35 -19.45
N LEU A 7 22.58 39.94 -18.43
CA LEU A 7 21.39 39.38 -17.79
C LEU A 7 20.21 39.30 -18.76
N GLU A 8 19.96 40.34 -19.55
CA GLU A 8 18.90 40.35 -20.57
C GLU A 8 19.14 39.25 -21.62
N ARG A 9 20.39 39.04 -22.02
CA ARG A 9 20.77 37.99 -22.99
C ARG A 9 20.52 36.58 -22.42
N LEU A 10 20.88 36.34 -21.17
CA LEU A 10 20.59 35.06 -20.48
C LEU A 10 19.08 34.84 -20.34
N GLN A 11 18.33 35.88 -19.98
CA GLN A 11 16.89 35.80 -19.82
C GLN A 11 16.18 35.53 -21.16
N ALA A 12 16.65 36.15 -22.26
CA ALA A 12 16.17 35.88 -23.61
C ALA A 12 16.47 34.44 -24.08
N GLN A 13 17.67 33.91 -23.77
CA GLN A 13 18.03 32.53 -24.08
C GLN A 13 17.17 31.51 -23.32
N VAL A 14 16.95 31.74 -22.02
CA VAL A 14 16.06 30.88 -21.20
C VAL A 14 14.62 30.95 -21.71
N THR A 15 14.16 32.13 -22.15
CA THR A 15 12.81 32.31 -22.68
C THR A 15 12.64 31.66 -24.05
N GLN A 16 13.62 31.77 -24.95
CA GLN A 16 13.61 31.07 -26.24
C GLN A 16 13.64 29.54 -26.07
N ALA A 17 14.47 29.02 -25.17
CA ALA A 17 14.52 27.59 -24.84
C ALA A 17 13.21 27.06 -24.22
N ARG A 18 12.41 27.93 -23.60
CA ARG A 18 11.07 27.57 -23.10
C ARG A 18 9.99 27.62 -24.18
N GLN A 19 10.18 28.39 -25.25
CA GLN A 19 9.20 28.64 -26.31
C GLN A 19 9.32 27.69 -27.50
N THR A 20 10.44 26.98 -27.62
CA THR A 20 10.63 25.96 -28.65
C THR A 20 10.03 24.64 -28.14
N PRO A 21 9.10 23.99 -28.89
CA PRO A 21 8.54 22.70 -28.50
C PRO A 21 9.64 21.65 -28.66
N HIS A 22 10.42 21.45 -27.60
CA HIS A 22 11.55 20.56 -27.66
C HIS A 22 11.11 19.12 -27.40
N HIS A 23 11.32 18.28 -28.41
CA HIS A 23 11.59 16.86 -28.24
C HIS A 23 12.92 16.68 -27.48
N CYS A 24 12.97 17.07 -26.21
CA CYS A 24 14.17 16.97 -25.37
C CYS A 24 13.90 16.21 -24.08
N ILE A 25 14.96 15.61 -23.52
CA ILE A 25 14.95 15.06 -22.17
C ILE A 25 15.22 16.20 -21.19
N ARG A 26 14.38 16.32 -20.17
CA ARG A 26 14.55 17.30 -19.08
C ARG A 26 15.29 16.65 -17.92
N LEU A 27 16.52 17.09 -17.66
CA LEU A 27 17.23 16.79 -16.43
C LEU A 27 16.92 17.86 -15.38
N THR A 28 16.48 17.43 -14.20
CA THR A 28 16.14 18.32 -13.09
C THR A 28 16.41 17.62 -11.76
N THR A 29 16.38 18.38 -10.67
CA THR A 29 16.39 17.81 -9.31
C THR A 29 14.97 17.53 -8.83
N ILE A 30 14.82 16.63 -7.85
CA ILE A 30 13.52 16.33 -7.22
C ILE A 30 12.88 17.62 -6.67
N HIS A 31 13.66 18.47 -6.01
CA HIS A 31 13.18 19.75 -5.47
C HIS A 31 12.58 20.67 -6.53
N GLN A 32 13.25 20.78 -7.69
CA GLN A 32 12.78 21.62 -8.80
C GLN A 32 11.63 20.99 -9.60
N SER A 33 11.30 19.72 -9.35
CA SER A 33 10.20 19.01 -10.01
C SER A 33 8.82 19.29 -9.38
N LYS A 34 8.77 19.98 -8.24
CA LYS A 34 7.53 20.24 -7.51
C LYS A 34 6.54 21.03 -8.38
N GLY A 35 5.32 20.51 -8.51
CA GLY A 35 4.23 21.13 -9.30
C GLY A 35 4.33 20.89 -10.80
N LEU A 36 5.29 20.10 -11.26
CA LEU A 36 5.44 19.69 -12.66
C LEU A 36 5.12 18.20 -12.79
N GLU A 37 4.73 17.77 -13.99
CA GLU A 37 4.45 16.36 -14.29
C GLU A 37 4.93 16.03 -15.70
N TRP A 38 5.25 14.76 -15.93
CA TRP A 38 5.70 14.25 -17.22
C TRP A 38 5.10 12.88 -17.52
N PRO A 39 4.92 12.52 -18.81
CA PRO A 39 4.48 11.18 -19.19
C PRO A 39 5.38 10.07 -18.63
N VAL A 40 6.69 10.28 -18.66
CA VAL A 40 7.70 9.32 -18.20
C VAL A 40 8.67 10.02 -17.26
N VAL A 41 8.93 9.42 -16.10
CA VAL A 41 9.93 9.89 -15.13
C VAL A 41 10.93 8.78 -14.84
N ILE A 42 12.21 9.15 -14.83
CA ILE A 42 13.32 8.26 -14.54
C ILE A 42 14.07 8.79 -13.32
N ILE A 43 14.24 7.97 -12.28
CA ILE A 43 15.06 8.26 -11.11
C ILE A 43 16.28 7.33 -11.16
N PRO A 44 17.47 7.84 -11.55
CA PRO A 44 18.58 6.96 -11.94
C PRO A 44 19.37 6.33 -10.78
N HIS A 45 19.21 6.81 -9.54
CA HIS A 45 20.12 6.45 -8.44
C HIS A 45 19.39 6.26 -7.10
N CYS A 46 18.50 5.26 -7.03
CA CYS A 46 17.71 4.90 -5.85
C CYS A 46 18.47 3.97 -4.88
N ASN A 47 19.70 4.35 -4.51
CA ASN A 47 20.55 3.58 -3.59
C ASN A 47 20.70 4.27 -2.23
N GLN A 48 21.05 3.48 -1.21
CA GLN A 48 21.35 4.00 0.13
C GLN A 48 22.47 5.06 0.08
N GLY A 49 22.29 6.16 0.81
CA GLY A 49 23.21 7.30 0.86
C GLY A 49 23.01 8.34 -0.25
N THR A 50 22.35 7.96 -1.35
CA THR A 50 21.88 8.91 -2.38
C THR A 50 20.41 9.25 -2.20
N LEU A 51 19.59 8.24 -1.89
CA LEU A 51 18.19 8.41 -1.58
C LEU A 51 17.81 7.38 -0.49
N PRO A 52 17.69 7.79 0.78
CA PRO A 52 17.85 9.14 1.30
C PRO A 52 19.28 9.68 1.16
N PHE A 53 19.42 11.00 1.01
CA PHE A 53 20.72 11.66 0.91
C PHE A 53 21.38 11.84 2.28
N GLY A 54 22.62 11.36 2.44
CA GLY A 54 23.42 11.49 3.66
C GLY A 54 23.41 10.27 4.58
N GLU A 55 24.12 10.38 5.71
CA GLU A 55 24.27 9.34 6.73
C GLU A 55 23.79 9.84 8.10
N ASN A 56 23.36 8.92 8.98
CA ASN A 56 22.91 9.22 10.35
C ASN A 56 21.79 10.28 10.44
N LEU A 57 20.81 10.17 9.54
CA LEU A 57 19.65 11.06 9.52
C LEU A 57 18.81 10.89 10.79
N THR A 58 18.32 12.01 11.34
CA THR A 58 17.27 11.96 12.35
C THR A 58 15.97 11.43 11.75
N SER A 59 15.04 10.96 12.58
CA SER A 59 13.72 10.51 12.10
C SER A 59 12.99 11.59 11.29
N GLU A 60 13.09 12.86 11.69
CA GLU A 60 12.49 13.98 10.96
C GLU A 60 13.11 14.20 9.57
N GLN A 61 14.44 14.10 9.47
CA GLN A 61 15.16 14.24 8.20
C GLN A 61 14.88 13.07 7.25
N LEU A 62 14.83 11.84 7.79
CA LEU A 62 14.48 10.65 7.02
C LEU A 62 13.07 10.78 6.42
N GLU A 63 12.11 11.27 7.20
CA GLU A 63 10.76 11.51 6.71
C GLU A 63 10.67 12.65 5.68
N GLU A 64 11.54 13.67 5.75
CA GLU A 64 11.65 14.68 4.68
C GLU A 64 12.18 14.07 3.37
N GLU A 65 13.22 13.25 3.43
CA GLU A 65 13.75 12.54 2.26
C GLU A 65 12.73 11.55 1.67
N ARG A 66 11.93 10.91 2.52
CA ARG A 66 10.81 10.05 2.09
C ARG A 66 9.75 10.85 1.32
N ARG A 67 9.41 12.05 1.81
CA ARG A 67 8.51 12.98 1.10
C ARG A 67 9.09 13.40 -0.24
N LEU A 68 10.41 13.60 -0.34
CA LEU A 68 11.05 13.91 -1.63
C LEU A 68 10.90 12.76 -2.62
N LEU A 69 11.13 11.50 -2.22
CA LEU A 69 10.86 10.35 -3.09
C LEU A 69 9.39 10.29 -3.51
N TYR A 70 8.45 10.49 -2.59
CA TYR A 70 7.02 10.54 -2.93
C TYR A 70 6.71 11.63 -3.97
N VAL A 71 7.27 12.84 -3.80
CA VAL A 71 7.15 13.92 -4.79
C VAL A 71 7.69 13.44 -6.13
N ALA A 72 8.87 12.84 -6.18
CA ALA A 72 9.48 12.36 -7.43
C ALA A 72 8.63 11.29 -8.15
N ILE A 73 8.11 10.31 -7.39
CA ILE A 73 7.23 9.23 -7.89
C ILE A 73 5.97 9.82 -8.51
N THR A 74 5.31 10.74 -7.81
CA THR A 74 4.05 11.35 -8.26
C THR A 74 4.21 12.33 -9.41
N ARG A 75 5.43 12.56 -9.91
CA ARG A 75 5.63 13.36 -11.15
C ARG A 75 5.33 12.55 -12.42
N ALA A 76 5.29 11.22 -12.32
CA ALA A 76 5.02 10.33 -13.44
C ALA A 76 3.51 10.23 -13.71
N GLN A 77 3.12 10.45 -14.98
CA GLN A 77 1.73 10.28 -15.41
C GLN A 77 1.44 8.89 -15.99
N LYS A 78 2.40 8.29 -16.69
CA LYS A 78 2.24 6.99 -17.36
C LYS A 78 3.27 5.97 -16.89
N GLU A 79 4.54 6.34 -16.90
CA GLU A 79 5.63 5.42 -16.56
C GLU A 79 6.60 6.03 -15.56
N LEU A 80 6.98 5.20 -14.59
CA LEU A 80 8.02 5.52 -13.61
C LEU A 80 9.09 4.44 -13.68
N HIS A 81 10.34 4.86 -13.86
CA HIS A 81 11.49 3.98 -13.86
C HIS A 81 12.43 4.34 -12.71
N LEU A 82 12.64 3.39 -11.79
CA LEU A 82 13.56 3.54 -10.67
C LEU A 82 14.79 2.67 -10.93
N TYR A 83 15.96 3.28 -11.03
CA TYR A 83 17.21 2.56 -11.25
C TYR A 83 18.03 2.51 -9.97
N THR A 84 18.74 1.40 -9.81
CA THR A 84 19.68 1.16 -8.73
C THR A 84 20.98 0.66 -9.32
N LEU A 85 22.09 1.16 -8.77
CA LEU A 85 23.42 0.72 -9.11
C LEU A 85 23.74 -0.52 -8.26
N LYS A 86 23.99 -1.65 -8.91
CA LYS A 86 24.29 -2.94 -8.25
C LYS A 86 25.40 -2.90 -7.19
N PRO A 87 26.48 -2.09 -7.32
CA PRO A 87 27.52 -2.03 -6.30
C PRO A 87 27.05 -1.42 -4.97
N HIS A 88 25.92 -0.71 -4.96
CA HIS A 88 25.43 0.02 -3.80
C HIS A 88 24.18 -0.66 -3.22
N PRO A 89 23.99 -0.63 -1.89
CA PRO A 89 22.77 -1.14 -1.27
C PRO A 89 21.52 -0.45 -1.82
N LEU A 90 20.40 -1.18 -1.85
CA LEU A 90 19.10 -0.64 -2.21
C LEU A 90 18.72 0.48 -1.22
N SER A 91 18.08 1.55 -1.70
CA SER A 91 17.47 2.57 -0.83
C SER A 91 16.61 1.92 0.27
N GLN A 92 16.76 2.36 1.52
CA GLN A 92 15.88 1.95 2.63
C GLN A 92 14.39 2.09 2.26
N PHE A 93 14.01 3.13 1.53
CA PHE A 93 12.61 3.35 1.12
C PHE A 93 12.09 2.24 0.20
N LEU A 94 12.93 1.74 -0.71
CA LEU A 94 12.56 0.66 -1.61
C LEU A 94 12.58 -0.71 -0.91
N GLN A 95 13.41 -0.89 0.12
CA GLN A 95 13.39 -2.07 0.98
C GLN A 95 12.11 -2.13 1.81
N GLU A 96 11.73 -1.01 2.44
CA GLU A 96 10.50 -0.88 3.22
C GLU A 96 9.26 -1.09 2.36
N ALA A 97 9.30 -0.61 1.10
CA ALA A 97 8.25 -0.86 0.11
C ALA A 97 8.24 -2.29 -0.43
N ARG A 98 9.20 -3.16 -0.04
CA ARG A 98 9.30 -4.55 -0.51
C ARG A 98 9.20 -4.67 -2.03
N VAL A 99 9.97 -3.84 -2.73
CA VAL A 99 9.80 -3.63 -4.17
C VAL A 99 9.88 -4.92 -5.00
N ALA A 100 10.71 -5.88 -4.59
CA ALA A 100 10.84 -7.15 -5.30
C ALA A 100 9.55 -7.98 -5.20
N GLU A 101 9.03 -8.15 -3.98
CA GLU A 101 7.77 -8.85 -3.72
C GLU A 101 6.60 -8.13 -4.37
N THR A 102 6.51 -6.80 -4.21
CA THR A 102 5.44 -5.98 -4.78
C THR A 102 5.39 -6.10 -6.30
N LEU A 103 6.53 -6.02 -6.99
CA LEU A 103 6.58 -6.17 -8.45
C LEU A 103 6.19 -7.59 -8.88
N GLN A 104 6.70 -8.61 -8.19
CA GLN A 104 6.36 -10.01 -8.48
C GLN A 104 4.86 -10.27 -8.30
N THR A 105 4.26 -9.81 -7.20
CA THR A 105 2.82 -9.97 -6.94
C THR A 105 2.01 -9.20 -7.99
N THR A 106 2.44 -7.99 -8.35
CA THR A 106 1.75 -7.18 -9.38
C THR A 106 1.78 -7.87 -10.75
N GLU A 107 2.92 -8.44 -11.14
CA GLU A 107 3.05 -9.17 -12.41
C GLU A 107 2.20 -10.45 -12.42
N GLN A 108 2.20 -11.21 -11.32
CA GLN A 108 1.36 -12.40 -11.20
C GLN A 108 -0.13 -12.06 -11.25
N LEU A 109 -0.55 -11.01 -10.55
CA LEU A 109 -1.92 -10.51 -10.58
C LEU A 109 -2.31 -10.09 -12.00
N HIS A 110 -1.43 -9.36 -12.71
CA HIS A 110 -1.66 -8.95 -14.08
C HIS A 110 -1.84 -10.14 -15.03
N GLN A 111 -0.95 -11.14 -14.94
CA GLN A 111 -1.05 -12.38 -15.74
C GLN A 111 -2.36 -13.13 -15.45
N GLN A 112 -2.74 -13.22 -14.17
CA GLN A 112 -3.99 -13.88 -13.79
C GLN A 112 -5.21 -13.15 -14.36
N LEU A 113 -5.26 -11.82 -14.28
CA LEU A 113 -6.37 -11.01 -14.80
C LEU A 113 -6.50 -11.06 -16.33
N GLN A 114 -5.44 -11.43 -17.05
CA GLN A 114 -5.48 -11.64 -18.51
C GLN A 114 -5.93 -13.04 -18.91
N SER A 115 -5.92 -14.00 -17.99
CA SER A 115 -6.41 -15.36 -18.25
C SER A 115 -7.93 -15.43 -18.25
N ASP A 116 -8.49 -16.48 -18.85
CA ASP A 116 -9.94 -16.67 -18.91
C ASP A 116 -10.51 -16.92 -17.50
N PRO A 117 -11.40 -16.04 -16.97
CA PRO A 117 -11.97 -16.17 -15.64
C PRO A 117 -12.75 -17.48 -15.44
N GLN A 118 -13.29 -18.07 -16.50
CA GLN A 118 -14.05 -19.32 -16.40
C GLN A 118 -13.18 -20.52 -16.01
N THR A 119 -11.87 -20.43 -16.24
CA THR A 119 -10.91 -21.48 -15.93
C THR A 119 -10.40 -21.45 -14.49
N TRP A 120 -10.69 -20.38 -13.75
CA TRP A 120 -10.16 -20.15 -12.41
C TRP A 120 -10.70 -21.14 -11.38
N GLN A 121 -9.78 -21.65 -10.56
CA GLN A 121 -10.10 -22.44 -9.38
C GLN A 121 -10.24 -21.51 -8.15
N ALA A 122 -10.81 -22.04 -7.07
CA ALA A 122 -10.99 -21.29 -5.83
C ALA A 122 -9.65 -20.76 -5.27
N GLY A 123 -8.54 -21.47 -5.51
CA GLY A 123 -7.19 -21.02 -5.15
C GLY A 123 -6.75 -19.79 -5.92
N ASP A 124 -7.06 -19.71 -7.21
CA ASP A 124 -6.71 -18.57 -8.07
C ASP A 124 -7.52 -17.33 -7.67
N VAL A 125 -8.81 -17.50 -7.42
CA VAL A 125 -9.67 -16.43 -6.88
C VAL A 125 -9.15 -15.93 -5.55
N ALA A 126 -8.85 -16.84 -4.61
CA ALA A 126 -8.33 -16.46 -3.31
C ALA A 126 -7.00 -15.72 -3.41
N LYS A 127 -6.14 -16.11 -4.36
CA LYS A 127 -4.89 -15.41 -4.63
C LYS A 127 -5.12 -14.00 -5.17
N VAL A 128 -5.96 -13.83 -6.19
CA VAL A 128 -6.29 -12.50 -6.75
C VAL A 128 -6.82 -11.56 -5.67
N VAL A 129 -7.78 -12.02 -4.87
CA VAL A 129 -8.39 -11.19 -3.81
C VAL A 129 -7.34 -10.79 -2.77
N LYS A 130 -6.47 -11.71 -2.35
CA LYS A 130 -5.37 -11.42 -1.42
C LYS A 130 -4.34 -10.47 -1.99
N ASP A 131 -3.94 -10.69 -3.24
CA ASP A 131 -2.92 -9.88 -3.91
C ASP A 131 -3.43 -8.44 -4.02
N VAL A 132 -4.69 -8.23 -4.43
CA VAL A 132 -5.33 -6.91 -4.49
C VAL A 132 -5.37 -6.22 -3.13
N ALA A 133 -5.79 -6.92 -2.07
CA ALA A 133 -5.83 -6.37 -0.72
C ALA A 133 -4.42 -6.01 -0.20
N SER A 134 -3.45 -6.91 -0.38
CA SER A 134 -2.07 -6.71 0.08
C SER A 134 -1.36 -5.55 -0.62
N LEU A 135 -1.72 -5.27 -1.88
CA LEU A 135 -1.21 -4.15 -2.66
C LEU A 135 -1.98 -2.84 -2.41
N GLY A 136 -3.11 -2.89 -1.69
CA GLY A 136 -4.00 -1.73 -1.48
C GLY A 136 -4.64 -1.21 -2.77
N PHE A 137 -4.93 -2.11 -3.72
CA PHE A 137 -5.48 -1.76 -5.03
C PHE A 137 -7.00 -1.63 -5.06
N ASP A 138 -7.69 -1.68 -3.92
CA ASP A 138 -9.16 -1.61 -3.82
C ASP A 138 -9.73 -0.43 -4.61
N ARG A 139 -9.19 0.77 -4.38
CA ARG A 139 -9.61 1.99 -5.10
C ARG A 139 -9.29 1.94 -6.59
N TYR A 140 -8.18 1.31 -6.96
CA TYR A 140 -7.80 1.16 -8.36
C TYR A 140 -8.84 0.34 -9.13
N PHE A 141 -9.23 -0.81 -8.61
CA PHE A 141 -10.26 -1.66 -9.24
C PHE A 141 -11.63 -0.98 -9.31
N GLN A 142 -11.93 -0.07 -8.38
CA GLN A 142 -13.19 0.68 -8.37
C GLN A 142 -13.22 1.90 -9.30
N GLN A 143 -12.09 2.60 -9.46
CA GLN A 143 -12.08 3.94 -10.09
C GLN A 143 -11.27 4.02 -11.38
N TRP A 144 -10.21 3.23 -11.51
CA TRP A 144 -9.20 3.41 -12.57
C TRP A 144 -8.94 2.15 -13.40
N TRP A 145 -9.52 1.01 -13.04
CA TRP A 145 -9.35 -0.22 -13.80
C TRP A 145 -10.14 -0.16 -15.10
N THR A 146 -9.42 0.08 -16.20
CA THR A 146 -9.97 0.26 -17.54
C THR A 146 -9.77 -1.00 -18.39
N VAL A 147 -10.75 -1.88 -18.37
CA VAL A 147 -10.84 -3.08 -19.22
C VAL A 147 -12.19 -3.12 -19.95
N ALA A 148 -12.34 -4.00 -20.93
CA ALA A 148 -13.63 -4.19 -21.59
C ALA A 148 -14.71 -4.52 -20.55
N PRO A 149 -15.90 -3.90 -20.58
CA PRO A 149 -16.95 -4.11 -19.58
C PRO A 149 -17.34 -5.58 -19.41
N GLU A 150 -17.30 -6.35 -20.50
CA GLU A 150 -17.57 -7.79 -20.49
C GLU A 150 -16.53 -8.57 -19.66
N THR A 151 -15.24 -8.27 -19.85
CA THR A 151 -14.14 -8.87 -19.08
C THR A 151 -14.23 -8.49 -17.60
N GLN A 152 -14.52 -7.22 -17.31
CA GLN A 152 -14.71 -6.74 -15.95
C GLN A 152 -15.83 -7.49 -15.24
N ALA A 153 -16.98 -7.61 -15.90
CA ALA A 153 -18.15 -8.28 -15.36
C ALA A 153 -17.93 -9.79 -15.20
N ALA A 154 -17.20 -10.44 -16.13
CA ALA A 154 -16.85 -11.86 -16.03
C ALA A 154 -15.92 -12.15 -14.84
N ILE A 155 -14.89 -11.33 -14.63
CA ILE A 155 -13.98 -11.45 -13.48
C ILE A 155 -14.74 -11.22 -12.17
N ALA A 156 -15.49 -10.12 -12.08
CA ALA A 156 -16.27 -9.79 -10.88
C ALA A 156 -17.29 -10.89 -10.55
N HIS A 157 -18.00 -11.41 -11.56
CA HIS A 157 -18.95 -12.50 -11.38
C HIS A 157 -18.25 -13.79 -10.87
N THR A 158 -17.11 -14.15 -11.45
CA THR A 158 -16.34 -15.34 -11.03
C THR A 158 -15.90 -15.23 -9.58
N ILE A 159 -15.33 -14.08 -9.21
CA ILE A 159 -14.89 -13.79 -7.84
C ILE A 159 -16.09 -13.85 -6.89
N GLN A 160 -17.19 -13.14 -7.19
CA GLN A 160 -18.39 -13.14 -6.37
C GLN A 160 -19.00 -14.54 -6.20
N ARG A 161 -19.04 -15.37 -7.26
CA ARG A 161 -19.53 -16.75 -7.19
C ARG A 161 -18.70 -17.58 -6.22
N CYS A 162 -17.37 -17.52 -6.32
CA CYS A 162 -16.47 -18.22 -5.41
C CYS A 162 -16.62 -17.74 -3.96
N LEU A 163 -16.70 -16.42 -3.74
CA LEU A 163 -16.81 -15.83 -2.41
C LEU A 163 -18.14 -16.22 -1.73
N ARG A 164 -19.27 -16.17 -2.46
CA ARG A 164 -20.57 -16.61 -1.94
C ARG A 164 -20.57 -18.10 -1.59
N ALA A 165 -20.04 -18.95 -2.47
CA ALA A 165 -19.91 -20.39 -2.21
C ALA A 165 -19.05 -20.64 -0.96
N ALA A 166 -17.92 -19.94 -0.81
CA ALA A 166 -17.06 -20.04 0.35
C ALA A 166 -17.72 -19.56 1.66
N GLN A 167 -18.53 -18.50 1.60
CA GLN A 167 -19.25 -17.96 2.75
C GLN A 167 -20.33 -18.93 3.25
N GLN A 168 -21.13 -19.48 2.33
CA GLN A 168 -22.17 -20.45 2.71
C GLN A 168 -21.59 -21.75 3.28
N GLN A 169 -20.46 -22.21 2.75
CA GLN A 169 -19.75 -23.39 3.25
C GLN A 169 -18.87 -23.10 4.48
N GLN A 170 -18.82 -21.85 4.97
CA GLN A 170 -18.01 -21.40 6.11
C GLN A 170 -16.49 -21.69 5.98
N ILE A 171 -15.97 -21.69 4.75
CA ILE A 171 -14.55 -21.97 4.45
C ILE A 171 -13.76 -20.75 3.99
N LEU A 172 -14.34 -19.55 4.13
CA LEU A 172 -13.72 -18.27 3.80
C LEU A 172 -12.34 -18.08 4.49
N HIS A 173 -12.28 -18.36 5.80
CA HIS A 173 -11.04 -18.36 6.58
C HIS A 173 -10.01 -19.39 6.07
N ARG A 174 -10.45 -20.51 5.49
CA ARG A 174 -9.54 -21.57 4.97
C ARG A 174 -8.92 -21.20 3.63
N LEU A 175 -9.60 -20.34 2.87
CA LEU A 175 -9.02 -19.66 1.72
C LEU A 175 -8.03 -18.56 2.16
N GLY A 176 -7.96 -18.26 3.47
CA GLY A 176 -7.19 -17.18 4.07
C GLY A 176 -7.73 -15.81 3.72
N LEU A 177 -9.04 -15.72 3.49
CA LEU A 177 -9.75 -14.49 3.20
C LEU A 177 -10.50 -14.03 4.46
N GLU A 178 -10.63 -12.72 4.60
CA GLU A 178 -11.38 -12.03 5.65
C GLU A 178 -12.52 -11.25 5.00
N GLU A 179 -13.52 -10.82 5.79
CA GLU A 179 -14.69 -10.12 5.25
C GLU A 179 -14.33 -8.77 4.60
N GLU A 180 -13.30 -8.10 5.10
CA GLU A 180 -12.78 -6.84 4.55
C GLU A 180 -12.32 -6.97 3.08
N HIS A 181 -11.79 -8.14 2.70
CA HIS A 181 -11.31 -8.38 1.34
C HIS A 181 -12.44 -8.51 0.31
N LEU A 182 -13.70 -8.56 0.76
CA LEU A 182 -14.87 -8.81 -0.09
C LEU A 182 -15.49 -7.51 -0.64
N GLU A 183 -15.42 -6.42 0.12
CA GLU A 183 -16.02 -5.11 -0.17
C GLU A 183 -15.73 -4.58 -1.60
N PRO A 184 -14.48 -4.62 -2.11
CA PRO A 184 -14.18 -4.06 -3.43
C PRO A 184 -14.90 -4.78 -4.56
N TRP A 185 -15.15 -6.08 -4.38
CA TRP A 185 -15.70 -6.96 -5.39
C TRP A 185 -17.22 -6.99 -5.36
N GLN A 186 -17.85 -6.77 -4.20
CA GLN A 186 -19.30 -6.72 -4.07
C GLN A 186 -19.90 -5.45 -4.70
N ALA A 187 -19.13 -4.36 -4.73
CA ALA A 187 -19.54 -3.10 -5.35
C ALA A 187 -19.65 -3.15 -6.89
N ILE A 188 -19.05 -4.16 -7.54
CA ILE A 188 -19.07 -4.31 -9.00
C ILE A 188 -20.32 -5.13 -9.39
N ALA A 189 -21.15 -4.58 -10.29
CA ALA A 189 -22.38 -5.22 -10.72
C ALA A 189 -22.09 -6.57 -11.45
N PRO A 190 -22.73 -7.68 -11.05
CA PRO A 190 -22.59 -8.95 -11.76
C PRO A 190 -23.26 -8.90 -13.14
N LEU A 191 -22.87 -9.82 -14.02
CA LEU A 191 -23.49 -10.01 -15.34
C LEU A 191 -25.01 -10.20 -15.20
N PRO A 192 -25.84 -9.47 -15.99
CA PRO A 192 -27.29 -9.63 -15.96
C PRO A 192 -27.67 -11.04 -16.44
N GLY A 193 -28.42 -11.78 -15.61
CA GLY A 193 -28.90 -13.13 -15.92
C GLY A 193 -27.94 -14.27 -15.52
N ALA A 194 -26.83 -13.96 -14.85
CA ALA A 194 -25.95 -15.02 -14.36
C ALA A 194 -26.58 -15.75 -13.16
N ASP A 195 -26.55 -17.09 -13.21
CA ASP A 195 -27.17 -17.92 -12.19
C ASP A 195 -26.36 -17.87 -10.89
N THR A 196 -26.84 -17.06 -9.96
CA THR A 196 -26.23 -16.80 -8.65
C THR A 196 -26.56 -17.88 -7.62
N SER A 197 -27.35 -18.88 -8.01
CA SER A 197 -27.82 -19.96 -7.14
C SER A 197 -26.85 -21.15 -7.04
N LEU A 198 -25.84 -21.22 -7.92
CA LEU A 198 -24.85 -22.30 -7.90
C LEU A 198 -23.88 -22.14 -6.73
N LEU A 199 -24.02 -23.03 -5.76
CA LEU A 199 -23.25 -23.07 -4.51
C LEU A 199 -21.92 -23.83 -4.64
N ASP A 200 -21.67 -24.38 -5.81
CA ASP A 200 -20.46 -25.11 -6.15
C ASP A 200 -19.56 -24.24 -7.02
N PHE A 201 -18.28 -24.22 -6.68
CA PHE A 201 -17.26 -23.57 -7.48
C PHE A 201 -15.99 -24.45 -7.53
N PRO A 202 -15.34 -24.57 -8.71
CA PRO A 202 -14.21 -25.47 -8.90
C PRO A 202 -13.09 -25.26 -7.88
N GLY A 203 -12.57 -26.35 -7.32
CA GLY A 203 -11.41 -26.32 -6.43
C GLY A 203 -11.71 -26.02 -4.96
N LEU A 204 -12.95 -25.64 -4.58
CA LEU A 204 -13.32 -25.44 -3.16
C LEU A 204 -13.17 -26.70 -2.32
N GLU A 205 -13.37 -27.89 -2.91
CA GLU A 205 -13.23 -29.18 -2.22
C GLU A 205 -11.85 -29.38 -1.60
N SER A 206 -10.80 -28.90 -2.27
CA SER A 206 -9.42 -29.00 -1.76
C SER A 206 -9.20 -28.22 -0.45
N PHE A 207 -10.04 -27.21 -0.18
CA PHE A 207 -10.01 -26.40 1.03
C PHE A 207 -10.98 -26.91 2.13
N ARG A 208 -11.92 -27.79 1.79
CA ARG A 208 -12.81 -28.46 2.77
C ARG A 208 -12.07 -29.51 3.59
N ASN A 209 -11.12 -30.21 2.97
CA ASN A 209 -10.37 -31.30 3.61
C ASN A 209 -8.99 -30.89 4.15
N ARG A 210 -8.59 -29.63 3.95
CA ARG A 210 -7.35 -29.11 4.52
C ARG A 210 -7.55 -29.00 6.04
N ALA A 211 -6.96 -29.94 6.78
CA ALA A 211 -6.88 -29.84 8.23
C ALA A 211 -6.30 -28.46 8.58
N GLN A 212 -6.93 -27.77 9.53
CA GLN A 212 -6.31 -26.59 10.14
C GLN A 212 -4.89 -27.01 10.53
N PRO A 213 -3.82 -26.27 10.17
CA PRO A 213 -2.56 -26.48 10.83
C PRO A 213 -2.84 -26.29 12.31
N SER A 214 -2.75 -27.38 13.08
CA SER A 214 -2.81 -27.33 14.53
C SER A 214 -1.80 -26.26 14.94
N ALA A 215 -2.28 -25.22 15.62
CA ALA A 215 -1.43 -24.24 16.26
C ALA A 215 -0.65 -24.96 17.38
N THR A 216 0.41 -25.67 17.01
CA THR A 216 1.31 -26.32 17.95
C THR A 216 2.69 -26.42 17.30
N LEU A 217 3.57 -25.54 17.77
CA LEU A 217 5.03 -25.61 17.64
C LEU A 217 5.61 -25.44 16.23
N ALA A 218 5.51 -24.23 15.70
CA ALA A 218 6.53 -23.66 14.83
C ALA A 218 6.80 -22.21 15.27
N ASN A 219 7.25 -22.07 16.52
CA ASN A 219 7.94 -20.87 16.99
C ASN A 219 9.43 -21.09 16.72
N ARG A 220 9.89 -20.71 15.53
CA ARG A 220 11.26 -20.30 15.24
C ARG A 220 11.31 -19.76 13.80
N ASP A 221 11.78 -18.52 13.72
CA ASP A 221 12.30 -17.85 12.54
C ASP A 221 11.28 -17.45 11.45
N ARG A 222 10.37 -16.54 11.81
CA ARG A 222 9.91 -15.49 10.88
C ARG A 222 10.54 -14.15 11.30
N PRO A 223 11.15 -13.38 10.39
CA PRO A 223 11.49 -12.00 10.67
C PRO A 223 10.18 -11.23 10.86
N ALA A 224 10.04 -10.64 12.04
CA ALA A 224 8.80 -10.05 12.51
C ALA A 224 8.38 -8.85 11.64
N SER A 225 7.24 -8.96 10.96
CA SER A 225 6.46 -7.80 10.54
C SER A 225 5.84 -7.17 11.79
N LEU A 226 6.58 -6.24 12.39
CA LEU A 226 6.36 -5.70 13.73
C LEU A 226 5.32 -4.57 13.83
N ALA A 227 4.36 -4.44 12.90
CA ALA A 227 3.48 -3.25 12.88
C ALA A 227 1.97 -3.51 12.91
N SER A 228 1.46 -4.72 12.66
CA SER A 228 0.02 -4.89 12.36
C SER A 228 -0.86 -5.43 13.49
N ASN A 229 -0.38 -5.64 14.72
CA ASN A 229 -1.21 -6.29 15.76
C ASN A 229 -1.06 -5.74 17.20
N LEU A 230 -0.43 -4.60 17.41
CA LEU A 230 -0.10 -4.15 18.78
C LEU A 230 -1.14 -3.24 19.46
N LEU A 231 -2.11 -2.66 18.75
CA LEU A 231 -2.97 -1.61 19.31
C LEU A 231 -4.47 -1.89 19.37
N GLY A 232 -5.00 -2.83 18.59
CA GLY A 232 -6.46 -3.04 18.48
C GLY A 232 -7.16 -3.69 19.69
N ASN A 233 -6.51 -3.79 20.86
CA ASN A 233 -7.06 -4.47 22.04
C ASN A 233 -6.50 -3.96 23.39
N LEU A 234 -6.18 -2.67 23.50
CA LEU A 234 -5.71 -2.10 24.77
C LEU A 234 -6.79 -2.17 25.86
N ARG A 235 -6.42 -2.66 27.04
CA ARG A 235 -7.34 -2.77 28.19
C ARG A 235 -7.10 -1.64 29.19
N ARG A 236 -8.12 -1.30 29.98
CA ARG A 236 -7.95 -0.43 31.15
C ARG A 236 -6.90 -1.03 32.09
N GLN A 237 -6.09 -0.18 32.69
CA GLN A 237 -4.93 -0.48 33.56
C GLN A 237 -3.71 -1.08 32.88
N GLU A 238 -3.67 -1.13 31.56
CA GLU A 238 -2.50 -1.61 30.82
C GLU A 238 -1.37 -0.58 30.78
N ARG A 239 -0.11 -1.03 30.91
CA ARG A 239 1.06 -0.15 30.83
C ARG A 239 1.45 0.02 29.37
N VAL A 240 1.67 1.27 28.98
CA VAL A 240 2.01 1.65 27.61
C VAL A 240 3.16 2.64 27.63
N GLN A 241 3.97 2.63 26.58
CA GLN A 241 5.03 3.59 26.36
C GLN A 241 4.69 4.43 25.13
N HIS A 242 4.80 5.75 25.26
CA HIS A 242 4.65 6.68 24.15
C HIS A 242 5.97 7.42 23.92
N GLU A 243 6.39 7.53 22.67
CA GLU A 243 7.68 8.15 22.29
C GLU A 243 7.87 9.55 22.91
N LYS A 244 6.82 10.38 22.90
CA LYS A 244 6.84 11.74 23.47
C LYS A 244 6.55 11.85 24.96
N PHE A 245 5.75 10.94 25.53
CA PHE A 245 5.18 11.10 26.88
C PHE A 245 5.72 10.09 27.90
N GLY A 246 6.54 9.15 27.45
CA GLY A 246 7.15 8.12 28.30
C GLY A 246 6.17 7.04 28.71
N LEU A 247 6.38 6.50 29.91
CA LEU A 247 5.58 5.43 30.49
C LEU A 247 4.24 5.97 31.00
N GLY A 248 3.15 5.25 30.71
CA GLY A 248 1.82 5.59 31.19
C GLY A 248 0.92 4.37 31.38
N VAL A 249 -0.22 4.58 32.04
CA VAL A 249 -1.23 3.57 32.31
C VAL A 249 -2.55 3.98 31.66
N VAL A 250 -3.16 3.06 30.90
CA VAL A 250 -4.46 3.30 30.25
C VAL A 250 -5.56 3.41 31.32
N MET A 251 -6.22 4.55 31.40
CA MET A 251 -7.32 4.81 32.33
C MET A 251 -8.69 4.48 31.72
N ALA A 252 -8.89 4.84 30.44
CA ALA A 252 -10.14 4.62 29.73
C ALA A 252 -9.90 4.42 28.22
N VAL A 253 -10.80 3.68 27.59
CA VAL A 253 -10.86 3.47 26.13
C VAL A 253 -12.27 3.88 25.70
N GLU A 254 -12.36 4.89 24.84
CA GLU A 254 -13.60 5.43 24.27
C GLU A 254 -13.60 5.16 22.77
N ILE A 255 -14.64 4.49 22.27
CA ILE A 255 -14.81 4.20 20.83
C ILE A 255 -15.78 5.21 20.25
N GLN A 256 -15.34 6.04 19.28
CA GLN A 256 -16.24 6.95 18.58
C GLN A 256 -16.89 6.25 17.39
N LYS A 257 -18.22 6.10 17.44
CA LYS A 257 -19.04 5.37 16.45
C LYS A 257 -19.07 5.97 15.03
N ILE A 258 -18.54 7.17 14.83
CA ILE A 258 -18.69 7.89 13.56
C ILE A 258 -17.62 7.47 12.53
N ASN A 259 -16.43 7.07 12.97
CA ASN A 259 -15.31 6.68 12.10
C ASN A 259 -14.54 5.42 12.57
N SER A 260 -15.03 4.67 13.56
CA SER A 260 -14.27 3.59 14.22
C SER A 260 -12.92 4.03 14.79
N GLU A 261 -12.78 5.32 15.12
CA GLU A 261 -11.58 5.87 15.75
C GLU A 261 -11.62 5.61 17.27
N GLU A 262 -10.55 4.99 17.78
CA GLU A 262 -10.42 4.69 19.21
C GLU A 262 -9.61 5.79 19.91
N ILE A 263 -10.19 6.39 20.94
CA ILE A 263 -9.50 7.36 21.79
C ILE A 263 -9.22 6.70 23.14
N ILE A 264 -7.95 6.66 23.52
CA ILE A 264 -7.54 6.20 24.85
C ILE A 264 -7.17 7.39 25.73
N THR A 265 -7.50 7.28 27.00
CA THR A 265 -7.03 8.20 28.03
C THR A 265 -5.94 7.50 28.82
N VAL A 266 -4.71 8.00 28.76
CA VAL A 266 -3.53 7.43 29.41
C VAL A 266 -3.00 8.42 30.44
N ASN A 267 -2.71 7.96 31.65
CA ASN A 267 -2.00 8.75 32.64
C ASN A 267 -0.50 8.45 32.57
N PHE A 268 0.29 9.41 32.12
CA PHE A 268 1.74 9.30 31.99
C PHE A 268 2.46 9.75 33.27
N GLU A 269 3.53 9.05 33.65
CA GLU A 269 4.28 9.31 34.89
C GLU A 269 4.82 10.74 34.96
N HIS A 270 5.24 11.31 33.82
CA HIS A 270 5.81 12.66 33.76
C HIS A 270 4.96 13.69 33.00
N ALA A 271 3.93 13.25 32.26
CA ALA A 271 3.11 14.13 31.43
C ALA A 271 1.64 14.22 31.87
N GLY A 272 1.26 13.48 32.93
CA GLY A 272 -0.10 13.44 33.45
C GLY A 272 -1.10 12.79 32.48
N THR A 273 -2.39 13.05 32.69
CA THR A 273 -3.46 12.49 31.86
C THR A 273 -3.49 13.11 30.46
N LYS A 274 -3.40 12.27 29.42
CA LYS A 274 -3.51 12.66 28.01
C LYS A 274 -4.53 11.78 27.29
N ARG A 275 -5.25 12.38 26.34
CA ARG A 275 -6.12 11.67 25.39
C ARG A 275 -5.33 11.45 24.11
N ILE A 276 -5.20 10.20 23.68
CA ILE A 276 -4.44 9.78 22.51
C ILE A 276 -5.40 9.12 21.53
N LEU A 277 -5.37 9.60 20.29
CA LEU A 277 -6.08 8.98 19.19
C LEU A 277 -5.26 7.80 18.67
N ILE A 278 -5.86 6.61 18.67
CA ILE A 278 -5.27 5.44 18.03
C ILE A 278 -5.79 5.41 16.59
N THR A 279 -4.91 5.75 15.66
CA THR A 279 -5.13 5.53 14.24
C THR A 279 -3.99 4.64 13.76
N GLU A 280 -4.30 3.62 12.95
CA GLU A 280 -3.31 2.65 12.43
C GLU A 280 -2.10 3.29 11.74
N LYS A 281 -2.22 4.56 11.33
CA LYS A 281 -1.19 5.32 10.61
C LYS A 281 -0.32 6.23 11.48
N PHE A 282 -0.70 6.54 12.74
CA PHE A 282 -0.06 7.63 13.50
C PHE A 282 0.15 7.36 15.00
N CYS A 283 -0.17 6.17 15.50
CA CYS A 283 -0.05 5.89 16.94
C CYS A 283 1.36 5.38 17.29
N THR A 284 2.19 6.24 17.89
CA THR A 284 3.53 5.91 18.44
C THR A 284 3.44 5.34 19.87
N LEU A 285 2.45 4.48 20.11
CA LEU A 285 2.16 3.91 21.43
C LEU A 285 2.47 2.41 21.41
N GLN A 286 3.34 1.96 22.31
CA GLN A 286 3.81 0.59 22.42
C GLN A 286 3.28 -0.03 23.72
N ARG A 287 2.87 -1.31 23.66
CA ARG A 287 2.52 -2.10 24.84
C ARG A 287 3.78 -2.57 25.55
N LEU A 288 3.78 -2.51 26.89
CA LEU A 288 4.83 -3.06 27.75
C LEU A 288 4.42 -4.39 28.37
#